data_AF-A0A183PZS5-F1
#
_entry.id   AF-A0A183PZS5-F1
#
_cell.length_a   1.000
_cell.length_b   1.000
_cell.length_c   1.000
_cell.angle_alpha   90.00
_cell.angle_beta   90.00
_cell.angle_gamma   90.00
#
_symmetry.space_group_name_H-M   'P 1'
#
loop_
_entity.id
_entity.type
_entity.pdbx_description
1 polymer ?
#
loop_
_entity_poly.entity_id
_entity_poly.type
_entity_poly.pdbx_seq_one_letter_code
_entity_poly.pdbx_strand_id
1 'polypeptide(L)'
;MSSQVKEDLYGVSWSNPAWSHFLCSANVLDYFCDLSNPFYDRQCNNEVIRMQRLHPEQLLCMTGVEFYLHHAQVSLFSPKFFKLQTLNQQLSQFFTFRHL
;
A
#
# COMPACT_ATOMS: atom_id res chain seq x y z
N MET A 1 -9.86 -25.50 -2.28
CA MET A 1 -10.39 -24.58 -3.30
C MET A 1 -9.99 -23.16 -2.91
N SER A 2 -9.59 -22.37 -3.91
CA SER A 2 -9.20 -20.95 -3.85
C SER A 2 -7.69 -20.66 -3.77
N SER A 3 -6.99 -20.90 -4.88
CA SER A 3 -5.70 -20.23 -5.20
C SER A 3 -5.86 -19.27 -6.40
N GLN A 4 -7.09 -18.89 -6.76
CA GLN A 4 -7.42 -18.22 -8.01
C GLN A 4 -7.86 -16.76 -7.79
N VAL A 5 -6.92 -15.85 -7.51
CA VAL A 5 -7.07 -14.39 -7.79
C VAL A 5 -5.73 -13.71 -8.13
N LYS A 6 -4.58 -14.41 -8.11
CA LYS A 6 -3.29 -13.76 -8.42
C LYS A 6 -3.00 -13.58 -9.92
N GLU A 7 -3.84 -14.13 -10.80
CA GLU A 7 -3.65 -14.04 -12.25
C GLU A 7 -4.02 -12.64 -12.77
N ASP A 8 -2.98 -11.94 -13.24
CA ASP A 8 -2.98 -10.69 -14.02
C ASP A 8 -3.62 -9.43 -13.40
N LEU A 9 -3.08 -9.00 -12.27
CA LEU A 9 -3.25 -7.62 -11.80
C LEU A 9 -2.49 -6.57 -12.63
N TYR A 10 -1.74 -6.96 -13.67
CA TYR A 10 -0.88 -6.08 -14.48
C TYR A 10 -1.64 -4.98 -15.27
N GLY A 11 -2.97 -5.00 -15.31
CA GLY A 11 -3.81 -3.96 -15.92
C GLY A 11 -4.86 -3.36 -14.96
N VAL A 12 -4.82 -3.73 -13.68
CA VAL A 12 -5.80 -3.28 -12.70
C VAL A 12 -5.31 -1.99 -12.05
N SER A 13 -6.21 -1.04 -11.86
CA SER A 13 -5.97 0.11 -10.99
C SER A 13 -7.06 0.15 -9.93
N TRP A 14 -6.71 0.63 -8.74
CA TRP A 14 -7.65 0.78 -7.64
C TRP A 14 -7.49 2.16 -7.02
N SER A 15 -8.62 2.75 -6.66
CA SER A 15 -8.66 4.00 -5.91
C SER A 15 -9.84 4.04 -4.96
N ASN A 16 -9.64 4.62 -3.77
CA ASN A 16 -10.74 4.99 -2.87
C ASN A 16 -10.89 6.53 -2.85
N PRO A 17 -11.93 7.09 -3.51
CA PRO A 17 -12.15 8.54 -3.58
C PRO A 17 -12.32 9.21 -2.22
N ALA A 18 -12.76 8.47 -1.19
CA ALA A 18 -12.94 9.01 0.15
C ALA A 18 -11.63 9.60 0.71
N TRP A 19 -10.48 9.07 0.31
CA TRP A 19 -9.16 9.48 0.80
C TRP A 19 -8.52 10.64 0.02
N SER A 20 -9.09 11.02 -1.13
CA SER A 20 -8.48 11.94 -2.10
C SER A 20 -8.03 13.28 -1.46
N HIS A 21 -8.84 13.84 -0.56
CA HIS A 21 -8.59 15.16 0.01
C HIS A 21 -7.58 15.19 1.16
N PHE A 22 -7.34 14.07 1.85
CA PHE A 22 -6.51 14.04 3.06
C PHE A 22 -5.28 13.12 2.96
N LEU A 23 -5.05 12.49 1.81
CA LEU A 23 -3.87 11.67 1.58
C LEU A 23 -2.56 12.46 1.75
N CYS A 24 -1.67 11.92 2.57
CA CYS A 24 -0.33 12.43 2.83
C CYS A 24 0.62 11.26 3.12
N SER A 25 1.92 11.55 3.25
CA SER A 25 2.92 10.52 3.55
C SER A 25 2.67 9.79 4.88
N ALA A 26 1.99 10.44 5.83
CA ALA A 26 1.71 9.85 7.14
C ALA A 26 0.58 8.81 7.13
N ASN A 27 -0.37 8.91 6.19
CA ASN A 27 -1.58 8.06 6.16
C ASN A 27 -1.74 7.23 4.88
N VAL A 28 -0.78 7.30 3.95
CA VAL A 28 -0.82 6.54 2.70
C VAL A 28 -0.78 5.03 2.92
N LEU A 29 -0.14 4.56 3.99
CA LEU A 29 -0.17 3.14 4.34
C LEU A 29 -1.56 2.72 4.81
N ASP A 30 -2.27 3.56 5.57
CA ASP A 30 -3.66 3.27 5.98
C ASP A 30 -4.60 3.22 4.77
N TYR A 31 -4.43 4.13 3.82
CA TYR A 31 -5.11 4.08 2.53
C TYR A 31 -4.84 2.78 1.78
N PHE A 32 -3.59 2.33 1.74
CA PHE A 32 -3.22 1.10 1.05
C PHE A 32 -3.79 -0.14 1.74
N CYS A 33 -3.98 -0.12 3.06
CA CYS A 33 -4.53 -1.24 3.83
C CYS A 33 -6.06 -1.40 3.69
N ASP A 34 -6.73 -0.60 2.84
CA ASP A 34 -8.16 -0.73 2.60
C ASP A 34 -8.50 -2.15 2.12
N LEU A 35 -9.52 -2.77 2.73
CA LEU A 35 -9.92 -4.15 2.42
C LEU A 35 -10.47 -4.32 0.99
N SER A 36 -10.87 -3.22 0.36
CA SER A 36 -11.29 -3.18 -1.06
C SER A 36 -10.12 -3.07 -2.02
N ASN A 37 -8.91 -2.77 -1.54
CA ASN A 37 -7.70 -2.71 -2.35
C ASN A 37 -7.26 -4.15 -2.72
N PRO A 38 -7.33 -4.56 -3.99
CA PRO A 38 -6.97 -5.90 -4.42
C PRO A 38 -5.46 -6.18 -4.31
N PHE A 39 -4.64 -5.13 -4.17
CA PHE A 39 -3.19 -5.24 -4.02
C PHE A 39 -2.75 -5.44 -2.57
N TYR A 40 -3.66 -5.26 -1.61
CA TYR A 40 -3.36 -5.40 -0.19
C TYR A 40 -3.44 -6.86 0.25
N ASP A 41 -2.30 -7.39 0.70
CA ASP A 41 -2.23 -8.73 1.26
C ASP A 41 -2.61 -8.71 2.75
N ARG A 42 -3.73 -9.34 3.10
CA ARG A 42 -4.21 -9.43 4.49
C ARG A 42 -3.36 -10.33 5.38
N GLN A 43 -2.41 -11.06 4.81
CA GLN A 43 -1.44 -11.88 5.53
C GLN A 43 -0.07 -11.18 5.66
N CYS A 44 0.07 -9.93 5.18
CA CYS A 44 1.31 -9.19 5.30
C CYS A 44 1.65 -8.83 6.76
N ASN A 45 2.93 -8.61 7.01
CA ASN A 45 3.44 -8.23 8.33
C ASN A 45 2.82 -6.93 8.83
N ASN A 46 2.50 -5.97 7.95
CA ASN A 46 1.83 -4.73 8.33
C ASN A 46 0.46 -4.99 8.99
N GLU A 47 -0.30 -5.95 8.48
CA GLU A 47 -1.61 -6.30 9.03
C GLU A 47 -1.47 -6.97 10.39
N VAL A 48 -0.48 -7.86 10.54
CA VAL A 48 -0.15 -8.51 11.81
C VAL A 48 0.20 -7.47 12.87
N ILE A 49 1.10 -6.54 12.56
CA ILE A 49 1.49 -5.44 13.45
C ILE A 49 0.27 -4.59 13.85
N ARG A 50 -0.56 -4.22 12.86
CA ARG A 50 -1.77 -3.40 13.09
C ARG A 50 -2.77 -4.10 13.98
N MET A 51 -3.12 -5.35 13.67
CA MET A 51 -4.10 -6.13 14.43
C MET A 51 -3.63 -6.41 15.86
N GLN A 52 -2.34 -6.70 16.04
CA GLN A 52 -1.76 -6.99 17.36
C GLN A 52 -1.35 -5.73 18.14
N ARG A 53 -1.54 -4.54 17.56
CA ARG A 53 -1.14 -3.24 18.15
C ARG A 53 0.34 -3.19 18.55
N LEU A 54 1.17 -3.80 17.71
CA LEU A 54 2.61 -3.87 17.91
C LEU A 54 3.29 -2.60 17.40
N HIS A 55 4.52 -2.37 17.85
CA HIS A 55 5.32 -1.25 17.36
C HIS A 55 5.78 -1.49 15.91
N PRO A 56 5.70 -0.51 15.00
CA PRO A 56 6.09 -0.68 13.60
C PRO A 56 7.52 -1.18 13.38
N GLU A 57 8.43 -0.89 14.31
CA GLU A 57 9.82 -1.36 14.27
C GLU A 57 9.95 -2.89 14.33
N GLN A 58 8.93 -3.62 14.80
CA GLN A 58 8.94 -5.07 14.78
C GLN A 58 8.97 -5.65 13.36
N LEU A 59 8.58 -4.88 12.32
CA LEU A 59 8.75 -5.28 10.92
C LEU A 59 10.20 -5.66 10.62
N LEU A 60 11.19 -4.99 11.23
CA LEU A 60 12.62 -5.25 11.05
C LEU A 60 13.04 -6.67 11.49
N CYS A 61 12.25 -7.31 12.34
CA CYS A 61 12.52 -8.65 12.86
C CYS A 61 11.58 -9.70 12.26
N MET A 62 10.68 -9.32 11.36
CA MET A 62 9.74 -10.24 10.72
C MET A 62 10.31 -10.74 9.39
N THR A 63 9.83 -11.88 8.94
CA THR A 63 10.16 -12.44 7.63
C THR A 63 8.86 -12.69 6.90
N GLY A 64 8.68 -12.05 5.74
CA GLY A 64 7.44 -12.16 4.98
C GLY A 64 7.20 -10.99 4.04
N VAL A 65 5.93 -10.81 3.65
CA VAL A 65 5.49 -9.67 2.85
C VAL A 65 5.31 -8.47 3.77
N GLU A 66 5.93 -7.36 3.41
CA GLU A 66 5.80 -6.09 4.11
C GLU A 66 5.83 -4.94 3.12
N PHE A 67 5.15 -3.86 3.49
CA PHE A 67 4.99 -2.66 2.68
C PHE A 67 5.53 -1.47 3.45
N TYR A 68 6.33 -0.66 2.76
CA TYR A 68 6.83 0.61 3.27
C TYR A 68 6.67 1.70 2.22
N LEU A 69 6.55 2.93 2.70
CA LEU A 69 6.56 4.10 1.85
C LEU A 69 7.99 4.34 1.37
N HIS A 70 8.25 4.04 0.09
CA HIS A 70 9.57 4.24 -0.49
C HIS A 70 9.77 5.67 -1.00
N HIS A 71 8.75 6.25 -1.64
CA HIS A 71 8.81 7.60 -2.16
C HIS A 71 7.46 8.30 -2.03
N ALA A 72 7.49 9.55 -1.58
CA ALA A 72 6.35 10.45 -1.54
C ALA A 72 6.72 11.78 -2.19
N GLN A 73 6.00 12.15 -3.24
CA GLN A 73 6.08 13.47 -3.83
C GLN A 73 4.75 14.18 -3.58
N VAL A 74 4.78 15.14 -2.65
CA VAL A 74 3.64 15.99 -2.32
C VAL A 74 4.05 17.42 -2.68
N SER A 75 3.48 17.96 -3.75
CA SER A 75 3.74 19.32 -4.20
C SER A 75 2.42 20.10 -4.27
N LEU A 76 2.44 21.38 -3.90
CA LEU A 76 1.24 22.23 -3.84
C LEU A 76 0.54 22.38 -5.19
N PHE A 77 1.30 22.30 -6.29
CA PHE A 77 0.81 22.52 -7.65
C PHE A 77 0.91 21.28 -8.54
N SER A 78 1.18 20.10 -7.96
CA SER A 78 1.35 18.86 -8.74
C SER A 78 0.58 17.71 -8.12
N PRO A 79 0.24 16.67 -8.90
CA PRO A 79 -0.41 15.48 -8.37
C PRO A 79 0.45 14.86 -7.25
N LYS A 80 -0.21 14.32 -6.22
CA LYS A 80 0.48 13.57 -5.17
C LYS A 80 0.82 12.19 -5.70
N PHE A 81 2.10 11.82 -5.64
CA PHE A 81 2.57 10.50 -6.05
C PHE A 81 3.15 9.77 -4.85
N PHE A 82 2.68 8.55 -4.62
CA PHE A 82 3.21 7.68 -3.58
C PHE A 82 3.61 6.35 -4.21
N LYS A 83 4.83 5.89 -3.88
CA LYS A 83 5.33 4.59 -4.30
C LYS A 83 5.51 3.72 -3.06
N LEU A 84 4.76 2.62 -3.02
CA LEU A 84 4.94 1.57 -2.03
C LEU A 84 5.75 0.45 -2.66
N GLN A 85 6.64 -0.13 -1.85
CA GLN A 85 7.50 -1.22 -2.30
C GLN A 85 7.44 -2.35 -1.30
N THR A 86 7.52 -3.59 -1.81
CA THR A 86 7.74 -4.78 -0.97
C THR A 86 9.23 -5.01 -0.81
N LEU A 87 9.65 -5.40 0.40
CA LEU A 87 11.08 -5.54 0.71
C LEU A 87 11.72 -6.78 0.06
N ASN A 88 10.93 -7.68 -0.56
CA ASN A 88 11.39 -8.97 -1.08
C ASN A 88 10.81 -9.41 -2.45
N GLN A 89 10.08 -8.58 -3.19
CA GLN A 89 9.65 -8.88 -4.57
C GLN A 89 9.84 -7.67 -5.50
N GLN A 90 10.30 -7.94 -6.73
CA GLN A 90 10.53 -6.97 -7.82
C GLN A 90 9.29 -6.18 -8.29
N LEU A 91 8.15 -6.27 -7.60
CA LEU A 91 6.93 -5.52 -7.94
C LEU A 91 6.97 -4.14 -7.29
N SER A 92 7.49 -3.17 -8.04
CA SER A 92 7.27 -1.74 -7.78
C SER A 92 5.83 -1.38 -8.20
N GLN A 93 4.91 -1.21 -7.26
CA GLN A 93 3.58 -0.68 -7.56
C GLN A 93 3.58 0.84 -7.44
N PHE A 94 3.17 1.51 -8.52
CA PHE A 94 3.07 2.97 -8.60
C PHE A 94 1.60 3.37 -8.39
N PHE A 95 1.31 4.11 -7.32
CA PHE A 95 -0.01 4.70 -7.13
C PHE A 95 -0.01 6.12 -7.70
N THR A 96 -0.79 6.29 -8.77
CA THR A 96 -0.92 7.58 -9.46
C THR A 96 -2.30 8.14 -9.13
N PHE A 97 -2.37 9.15 -8.26
CA PHE A 97 -3.60 9.92 -8.10
C PHE A 97 -3.59 11.07 -9.07
N ARG A 98 -4.15 10.87 -10.27
CA ARG A 98 -4.60 12.01 -11.05
C ARG A 98 -5.85 12.54 -10.38
N HIS A 99 -5.79 13.79 -9.94
CA HIS A 99 -6.98 14.58 -9.66
C HIS A 99 -7.85 14.51 -10.91
N LEU A 100 -9.02 13.87 -10.81
CA LEU A 100 -10.13 14.21 -11.71
C LEU A 100 -10.58 15.64 -11.41
#